data_AF-M9RCE3-F1
#
_entry.id   AF-M9RCE3-F1
#
_cell.length_a   1.000
_cell.length_b   1.000
_cell.length_c   1.000
_cell.angle_alpha   90.00
_cell.angle_beta   90.00
_cell.angle_gamma   90.00
#
_symmetry.space_group_name_H-M   'P 1'
#
loop_
_entity.id
_entity.type
_entity.pdbx_description
1 polymer ?
#
loop_
_entity_poly.entity_id
_entity_poly.type
_entity_poly.pdbx_seq_one_letter_code
_entity_poly.pdbx_strand_id
1 'polypeptide(L)'
;MAEGRDAEGAMPEYLKWLQDRVHFDQPCTNYWLDGQTIEQVLAASEMLGAILEHGHQVAIRKLSPSQTEEATNIGFLIYREGTNAIEEAMDIIRQTSPATAVQAGPLTYYGKLFDWLDRWSNAIDPGPIRDILRDHIVKH
;
A
#
# COMPACT_ATOMS: atom_id res chain seq x y z
N MET A 1 -1.62 36.23 0.61
CA MET A 1 -1.37 35.25 1.70
C MET A 1 -2.64 34.46 1.89
N ALA A 2 -2.49 33.14 1.95
CA ALA A 2 -3.49 32.11 2.24
C ALA A 2 -4.65 31.94 1.22
N GLU A 3 -4.38 31.22 0.13
CA GLU A 3 -5.41 30.33 -0.45
C GLU A 3 -5.46 29.08 0.44
N GLY A 4 -6.47 29.03 1.31
CA GLY A 4 -6.86 27.81 2.02
C GLY A 4 -7.38 26.82 1.00
N ARG A 5 -6.73 25.67 0.89
CA ARG A 5 -7.15 24.56 0.06
C ARG A 5 -8.39 23.92 0.67
N ASP A 6 -9.56 24.29 0.17
CA ASP A 6 -10.80 23.53 0.34
C ASP A 6 -10.68 22.23 -0.48
N ALA A 7 -10.06 21.22 0.11
CA ALA A 7 -10.17 19.82 -0.33
C ALA A 7 -10.85 18.94 0.75
N GLU A 8 -11.53 19.57 1.72
CA GLU A 8 -12.38 18.88 2.70
C GLU A 8 -13.78 18.65 2.09
N GLY A 9 -14.07 17.45 1.62
CA GLY A 9 -15.46 17.07 1.33
C GLY A 9 -15.70 15.90 0.38
N ALA A 10 -14.69 15.47 -0.40
CA ALA A 10 -14.83 14.27 -1.20
C ALA A 10 -14.49 13.04 -0.34
N MET A 11 -15.42 12.09 -0.27
CA MET A 11 -15.16 10.80 0.39
C MET A 11 -13.96 10.11 -0.29
N PRO A 12 -12.95 9.65 0.48
CA PRO A 12 -11.86 8.85 -0.05
C PRO A 12 -12.34 7.67 -0.91
N GLU A 13 -11.60 7.39 -1.98
CA GLU A 13 -11.99 6.35 -2.95
C GLU A 13 -11.98 4.96 -2.31
N TYR A 14 -11.09 4.72 -1.34
CA TYR A 14 -11.06 3.46 -0.59
C TYR A 14 -12.31 3.27 0.28
N LEU A 15 -12.88 4.35 0.85
CA LEU A 15 -14.12 4.29 1.63
C LEU A 15 -15.33 4.05 0.74
N LYS A 16 -15.36 4.67 -0.45
CA LYS A 16 -16.38 4.39 -1.46
C LYS A 16 -16.40 2.91 -1.83
N TRP A 17 -15.22 2.37 -2.18
CA TRP A 17 -15.07 0.95 -2.49
C TRP A 17 -15.44 0.04 -1.31
N LEU A 18 -15.05 0.40 -0.08
CA LEU A 18 -15.39 -0.36 1.12
C LEU A 18 -16.91 -0.41 1.35
N GLN A 19 -17.60 0.72 1.20
CA GLN A 19 -19.07 0.78 1.29
C GLN A 19 -19.71 -0.15 0.25
N ASP A 20 -19.29 -0.02 -1.02
CA ASP A 20 -19.80 -0.86 -2.10
C ASP A 20 -19.59 -2.36 -1.82
N ARG A 21 -18.43 -2.71 -1.24
CA ARG A 21 -18.07 -4.10 -0.93
C ARG A 21 -18.85 -4.67 0.24
N VAL A 22 -19.09 -3.88 1.29
CA VAL A 22 -19.85 -4.30 2.49
C VAL A 22 -21.34 -4.45 2.18
N HIS A 23 -21.88 -3.61 1.29
CA HIS A 23 -23.28 -3.68 0.89
C HIS A 23 -23.58 -4.80 -0.12
N PHE A 24 -22.55 -5.54 -0.59
CA PHE A 24 -22.64 -6.60 -1.61
C PHE A 24 -23.38 -6.17 -2.90
N ASP A 25 -23.45 -4.87 -3.15
CA ASP A 25 -24.43 -4.29 -4.08
C ASP A 25 -23.85 -4.05 -5.48
N GLN A 26 -22.55 -4.33 -5.68
CA GLN A 26 -21.90 -4.18 -6.98
C GLN A 26 -21.42 -5.50 -7.58
N PRO A 27 -21.66 -5.71 -8.90
CA PRO A 27 -21.05 -6.79 -9.64
C PRO A 27 -19.53 -6.63 -9.64
N CYS A 28 -18.80 -7.75 -9.65
CA CYS A 28 -17.34 -7.75 -9.74
C CYS A 28 -16.88 -6.96 -10.97
N THR A 29 -16.38 -5.74 -10.77
CA THR A 29 -15.95 -4.82 -11.85
C THR A 29 -14.43 -4.72 -11.93
N ASN A 30 -13.71 -5.11 -10.88
CA ASN A 30 -12.27 -5.08 -10.82
C ASN A 30 -11.75 -6.44 -10.32
N TYR A 31 -11.44 -7.34 -11.25
CA TYR A 31 -10.97 -8.69 -10.95
C TYR A 31 -9.78 -8.74 -10.00
N TRP A 32 -8.93 -7.71 -10.00
CA TRP A 32 -7.81 -7.62 -9.07
C TRP A 32 -8.28 -7.43 -7.62
N LEU A 33 -9.15 -6.45 -7.37
CA LEU A 33 -9.71 -6.20 -6.03
C LEU A 33 -10.71 -7.29 -5.62
N ASP A 34 -11.48 -7.80 -6.58
CA ASP A 34 -12.55 -8.77 -6.33
C ASP A 34 -12.03 -10.15 -5.92
N GLY A 35 -10.79 -10.49 -6.30
CA GLY A 35 -10.11 -11.73 -5.92
C GLY A 35 -9.52 -11.72 -4.50
N GLN A 36 -9.73 -10.64 -3.74
CA GLN A 36 -9.08 -10.41 -2.44
C GLN A 36 -10.10 -10.10 -1.34
N THR A 37 -9.71 -10.34 -0.09
CA THR A 37 -10.53 -9.94 1.06
C THR A 37 -10.44 -8.42 1.28
N ILE A 38 -11.44 -7.87 2.00
CA ILE A 38 -11.42 -6.45 2.38
C ILE A 38 -10.15 -6.12 3.17
N GLU A 39 -9.78 -6.98 4.11
CA GLU A 39 -8.60 -6.81 4.95
C GLU A 39 -7.30 -6.79 4.12
N GLN A 40 -7.17 -7.67 3.13
CA GLN A 40 -6.00 -7.71 2.23
C GLN A 40 -5.82 -6.39 1.47
N VAL A 41 -6.89 -5.91 0.85
CA VAL A 41 -6.87 -4.66 0.07
C VAL A 41 -6.54 -3.47 0.97
N LEU A 42 -7.22 -3.33 2.12
CA LEU A 42 -7.01 -2.18 3.00
C LEU A 42 -5.61 -2.21 3.63
N ALA A 43 -5.15 -3.36 4.11
CA ALA A 43 -3.81 -3.46 4.71
C ALA A 43 -2.71 -3.19 3.67
N ALA A 44 -2.82 -3.74 2.45
CA ALA A 44 -1.88 -3.46 1.38
C ALA A 44 -1.88 -1.98 0.99
N SER A 45 -3.06 -1.36 0.91
CA SER A 45 -3.23 0.07 0.59
C SER A 45 -2.59 0.96 1.66
N GLU A 46 -2.91 0.74 2.94
CA GLU A 46 -2.32 1.49 4.05
C GLU A 46 -0.79 1.37 4.04
N MET A 47 -0.27 0.15 3.87
CA MET A 47 1.17 -0.12 3.86
C MET A 47 1.89 0.55 2.68
N LEU A 48 1.34 0.47 1.47
CA LEU A 48 1.92 1.12 0.29
C LEU A 48 1.97 2.63 0.48
N GLY A 49 0.83 3.24 0.80
CA GLY A 49 0.74 4.70 0.90
C GLY A 49 1.56 5.24 2.06
N ALA A 50 1.57 4.57 3.22
CA ALA A 50 2.37 5.01 4.36
C ALA A 50 3.86 5.05 4.03
N ILE A 51 4.34 4.07 3.27
CA ILE A 51 5.75 3.98 2.89
C ILE A 51 6.12 4.98 1.79
N LEU A 52 5.22 5.20 0.82
CA LEU A 52 5.44 6.19 -0.23
C LEU A 52 5.44 7.62 0.33
N GLU A 53 4.53 7.92 1.25
CA GLU A 53 4.37 9.27 1.82
C GLU A 53 5.36 9.59 2.95
N HIS A 54 5.68 8.61 3.79
CA HIS A 54 6.47 8.83 5.00
C HIS A 54 7.82 8.09 5.01
N GLY A 55 8.13 7.38 3.92
CA GLY A 55 9.37 6.66 3.71
C GLY A 55 9.37 5.24 4.29
N HIS A 56 10.29 4.41 3.79
CA HIS A 56 10.38 2.98 4.11
C HIS A 56 10.73 2.64 5.57
N GLN A 57 11.07 3.62 6.41
CA GLN A 57 11.29 3.44 7.85
C GLN A 57 10.11 3.91 8.73
N VAL A 58 8.99 4.33 8.11
CA VAL A 58 7.82 4.86 8.82
C VAL A 58 7.36 3.95 9.96
N ALA A 59 7.12 4.55 11.13
CA ALA A 59 6.47 3.85 12.23
C ALA A 59 4.95 3.92 12.02
N ILE A 60 4.39 3.02 11.23
CA ILE A 60 2.97 3.02 10.80
C ILE A 60 2.02 3.16 12.00
N ARG A 61 2.29 2.46 13.10
CA ARG A 61 1.50 2.54 14.35
C ARG A 61 1.53 3.90 15.06
N LYS A 62 2.36 4.84 14.61
CA LYS A 62 2.47 6.21 15.15
C LYS A 62 1.85 7.26 14.23
N LEU A 63 1.31 6.86 13.07
CA LEU A 63 0.56 7.78 12.22
C LEU A 63 -0.71 8.23 12.95
N SER A 64 -1.07 9.50 12.76
CA SER A 64 -2.37 9.99 13.21
C SER A 64 -3.48 9.32 12.40
N PRO A 65 -4.74 9.34 12.88
CA PRO A 65 -5.87 8.85 12.09
C PRO A 65 -5.98 9.51 10.71
N SER A 66 -5.74 10.82 10.62
CA SER A 66 -5.75 11.56 9.35
C SER A 66 -4.61 11.16 8.41
N GLN A 67 -3.40 10.94 8.94
CA GLN A 67 -2.28 10.44 8.15
C GLN A 67 -2.52 9.02 7.65
N THR A 68 -3.15 8.18 8.48
CA THR A 68 -3.49 6.81 8.12
C THR A 68 -4.55 6.78 7.02
N GLU A 69 -5.59 7.62 7.13
CA GLU A 69 -6.62 7.75 6.10
C GLU A 69 -6.04 8.24 4.77
N GLU A 70 -5.19 9.27 4.79
CA GLU A 70 -4.54 9.80 3.59
C GLU A 70 -3.64 8.76 2.95
N ALA A 71 -2.78 8.11 3.75
CA ALA A 71 -1.93 7.02 3.29
C ALA A 71 -2.75 5.87 2.69
N THR A 72 -3.85 5.47 3.34
CA THR A 72 -4.73 4.42 2.83
C THR A 72 -5.35 4.80 1.50
N ASN A 73 -5.81 6.04 1.36
CA ASN A 73 -6.38 6.53 0.11
C ASN A 73 -5.35 6.55 -1.02
N ILE A 74 -4.15 7.08 -0.78
CA ILE A 74 -3.05 7.11 -1.75
C ILE A 74 -2.66 5.70 -2.19
N GLY A 75 -2.43 4.81 -1.22
CA GLY A 75 -2.05 3.44 -1.54
C GLY A 75 -3.17 2.66 -2.22
N PHE A 76 -4.43 2.91 -1.89
CA PHE A 76 -5.58 2.29 -2.55
C PHE A 76 -5.70 2.71 -4.02
N LEU A 77 -5.47 3.99 -4.32
CA LEU A 77 -5.46 4.51 -5.69
C LEU A 77 -4.40 3.83 -6.57
N ILE A 78 -3.27 3.41 -5.98
CA ILE A 78 -2.25 2.63 -6.68
C ILE A 78 -2.67 1.16 -6.75
N TYR A 79 -3.10 0.61 -5.61
CA TYR A 79 -3.40 -0.82 -5.47
C TYR A 79 -4.53 -1.26 -6.39
N ARG A 80 -5.56 -0.43 -6.61
CA ARG A 80 -6.70 -0.74 -7.47
C ARG A 80 -6.35 -0.90 -8.94
N GLU A 81 -5.24 -0.30 -9.39
CA GLU A 81 -4.76 -0.40 -10.78
C GLU A 81 -4.06 -1.74 -11.05
N GLY A 82 -3.81 -2.53 -10.00
CA GLY A 82 -3.33 -3.90 -10.08
C GLY A 82 -1.80 -4.02 -10.13
N THR A 83 -1.35 -5.19 -10.57
CA THR A 83 0.06 -5.64 -10.43
C THR A 83 1.08 -4.64 -10.96
N ASN A 84 0.88 -4.06 -12.14
CA ASN A 84 1.87 -3.17 -12.75
C ASN A 84 2.10 -1.91 -11.91
N ALA A 85 1.04 -1.27 -11.41
CA ALA A 85 1.16 -0.08 -10.58
C ALA A 85 1.83 -0.40 -9.23
N ILE A 86 1.60 -1.61 -8.70
CA ILE A 86 2.25 -2.07 -7.47
C ILE A 86 3.76 -2.31 -7.72
N GLU A 87 4.14 -2.91 -8.84
CA GLU A 87 5.56 -3.08 -9.22
C GLU A 87 6.25 -1.71 -9.37
N GLU A 88 5.63 -0.74 -10.06
CA GLU A 88 6.15 0.62 -10.18
C GLU A 88 6.31 1.31 -8.82
N ALA A 89 5.35 1.12 -7.91
CA ALA A 89 5.47 1.63 -6.55
C ALA A 89 6.64 0.98 -5.79
N MET A 90 6.87 -0.32 -5.96
CA MET A 90 8.02 -1.02 -5.36
C MET A 90 9.35 -0.51 -5.92
N ASP A 91 9.41 -0.18 -7.21
CA ASP A 91 10.58 0.45 -7.83
C ASP A 91 10.87 1.82 -7.22
N ILE A 92 9.85 2.66 -7.03
CA ILE A 92 9.99 3.97 -6.36
C ILE A 92 10.51 3.78 -4.93
N ILE A 93 9.94 2.85 -4.17
CA ILE A 93 10.38 2.54 -2.79
C ILE A 93 11.85 2.11 -2.77
N ARG A 94 12.25 1.23 -3.69
CA ARG A 94 13.63 0.78 -3.80
C ARG A 94 14.59 1.91 -4.15
N GLN A 95 14.25 2.76 -5.13
CA GLN A 95 15.09 3.84 -5.62
C GLN A 95 15.24 4.99 -4.61
N THR A 96 14.23 5.20 -3.78
CA THR A 96 14.26 6.21 -2.71
C THR A 96 15.04 5.75 -1.48
N SER A 97 15.40 4.47 -1.39
CA SER A 97 16.26 3.97 -0.31
C SER A 97 17.70 4.49 -0.45
N PRO A 98 18.32 5.00 0.62
CA PRO A 98 19.72 5.48 0.60
C PRO A 98 20.75 4.33 0.53
N ALA A 99 20.31 3.08 0.39
CA ALA A 99 21.14 1.89 0.42
C ALA A 99 22.03 1.77 -0.82
N THR A 100 23.36 1.76 -0.61
CA THR A 100 24.34 1.50 -1.68
C THR A 100 24.68 0.00 -1.76
N ALA A 101 24.78 -0.50 -2.99
CA ALA A 101 24.62 -1.89 -3.40
C ALA A 101 25.67 -2.93 -2.92
N VAL A 102 26.57 -2.59 -1.99
CA VAL A 102 27.69 -3.50 -1.69
C VAL A 102 27.30 -4.61 -0.69
N GLN A 103 26.25 -4.43 0.12
CA GLN A 103 25.80 -5.47 1.08
C GLN A 103 24.40 -5.25 1.68
N ALA A 104 23.52 -4.53 0.97
CA ALA A 104 22.17 -4.22 1.45
C ALA A 104 21.19 -5.36 1.14
N GLY A 105 20.63 -6.01 2.16
CA GLY A 105 19.57 -7.02 1.99
C GLY A 105 18.21 -6.39 1.67
N PRO A 106 17.17 -7.19 1.36
CA PRO A 106 15.81 -6.68 1.05
C PRO A 106 15.24 -5.74 2.13
N LEU A 107 15.55 -6.02 3.40
CA LEU A 107 15.16 -5.16 4.52
C LEU A 107 15.70 -3.73 4.39
N THR A 108 16.87 -3.52 3.78
CA THR A 108 17.47 -2.20 3.60
C THR A 108 16.75 -1.39 2.52
N TYR A 109 16.26 -2.05 1.47
CA TYR A 109 15.56 -1.39 0.37
C TYR A 109 14.08 -1.15 0.66
N TYR A 110 13.37 -2.17 1.14
CA TYR A 110 11.92 -2.13 1.33
C TYR A 110 11.50 -1.83 2.78
N GLY A 111 12.44 -1.91 3.73
CA GLY A 111 12.21 -1.53 5.12
C GLY A 111 10.97 -2.17 5.74
N LYS A 112 10.04 -1.31 6.13
CA LYS A 112 8.81 -1.69 6.81
C LYS A 112 7.83 -2.49 5.94
N LEU A 113 7.92 -2.40 4.61
CA LEU A 113 7.10 -3.23 3.71
C LEU A 113 7.52 -4.69 3.83
N PHE A 114 8.83 -4.94 3.77
CA PHE A 114 9.38 -6.28 3.90
C PHE A 114 9.17 -6.83 5.32
N ASP A 115 9.42 -6.01 6.35
CA ASP A 115 9.18 -6.37 7.76
C ASP A 115 7.70 -6.76 8.01
N TRP A 116 6.76 -6.02 7.41
CA TRP A 116 5.34 -6.35 7.47
C TRP A 116 5.06 -7.68 6.77
N LEU A 117 5.45 -7.85 5.51
CA LEU A 117 5.14 -9.07 4.76
C LEU A 117 5.82 -10.32 5.32
N ASP A 118 7.03 -10.20 5.86
CA ASP A 118 7.76 -11.31 6.49
C ASP A 118 7.11 -11.74 7.82
N ARG A 119 6.69 -10.78 8.66
CA ARG A 119 6.11 -11.10 9.97
C ARG A 119 4.61 -11.39 9.93
N TRP A 120 3.84 -10.59 9.20
CA TRP A 120 2.38 -10.73 9.15
C TRP A 120 1.93 -11.92 8.33
N SER A 121 2.68 -12.37 7.32
CA SER A 121 2.29 -13.54 6.53
C SER A 121 2.17 -14.83 7.34
N ASN A 122 2.73 -14.87 8.56
CA ASN A 122 2.56 -15.99 9.49
C ASN A 122 1.23 -15.96 10.26
N ALA A 123 0.56 -14.80 10.34
CA ALA A 123 -0.66 -14.60 11.12
C ALA A 123 -1.89 -14.35 10.24
N ILE A 124 -1.73 -13.56 9.18
CA ILE A 124 -2.79 -13.14 8.27
C ILE A 124 -2.21 -13.17 6.86
N ASP A 125 -2.91 -13.79 5.92
CA ASP A 125 -2.47 -13.81 4.53
C ASP A 125 -2.53 -12.39 3.95
N PRO A 126 -1.39 -11.76 3.64
CA PRO A 126 -1.36 -10.40 3.08
C PRO A 126 -1.89 -10.35 1.64
N GLY A 127 -2.17 -11.50 1.03
CA GLY A 127 -2.69 -11.61 -0.31
C GLY A 127 -1.59 -11.50 -1.38
N PRO A 128 -1.97 -11.21 -2.64
CA PRO A 128 -1.09 -11.32 -3.80
C PRO A 128 0.09 -10.35 -3.78
N ILE A 129 0.02 -9.26 -3.00
CA ILE A 129 1.14 -8.32 -2.83
C ILE A 129 2.44 -8.98 -2.34
N ARG A 130 2.33 -10.06 -1.55
CA ARG A 130 3.51 -10.79 -1.07
C ARG A 130 4.29 -11.43 -2.21
N ASP A 131 3.58 -12.06 -3.13
CA ASP A 131 4.20 -12.75 -4.26
C ASP A 131 4.74 -11.71 -5.26
N ILE A 132 4.06 -10.57 -5.44
CA ILE A 132 4.60 -9.43 -6.20
C ILE A 132 5.92 -8.93 -5.60
N LEU A 133 5.99 -8.72 -4.28
CA LEU A 133 7.24 -8.29 -3.65
C LEU A 133 8.35 -9.33 -3.82
N ARG A 134 8.03 -10.62 -3.67
CA ARG A 134 9.01 -11.70 -3.84
C ARG A 134 9.57 -11.70 -5.26
N ASP A 135 8.70 -11.63 -6.27
CA ASP A 135 9.10 -11.61 -7.66
C ASP A 135 9.91 -10.35 -7.98
N HIS A 136 9.50 -9.21 -7.43
CA HIS A 136 10.21 -7.95 -7.56
C HIS A 136 11.62 -8.00 -6.94
N ILE A 137 11.81 -8.68 -5.80
CA ILE A 137 13.13 -8.90 -5.18
C ILE A 137 14.00 -9.81 -6.06
N VAL A 138 13.44 -10.85 -6.67
CA VAL A 138 14.21 -11.79 -7.52
C VAL A 138 14.67 -11.14 -8.83
N LYS A 139 13.89 -10.20 -9.37
CA LYS A 139 14.21 -9.47 -10.61
C LYS A 139 15.37 -8.47 -10.46
N HIS A 140 15.81 -8.16 -9.24
CA HIS A 140 16.50 -6.90 -8.92
C HIS A 140 17.70 -7.05 -7.99
#